data_AF-R1EBZ3-F1
#
_entry.id   AF-R1EBZ3-F1
#
_cell.length_a   1.000
_cell.length_b   1.000
_cell.length_c   1.000
_cell.angle_alpha   90.00
_cell.angle_beta   90.00
_cell.angle_gamma   90.00
#
_symmetry.space_group_name_H-M   'P 1'
#
loop_
_entity.id
_entity.type
_entity.pdbx_description
1 polymer ?
#
loop_
_entity_poly.entity_id
_entity_poly.type
_entity_poly.pdbx_seq_one_letter_code
_entity_poly.pdbx_strand_id
1 'polypeptide(L)'
;MRDGQETGMYTGALVGRAPIGEPSAAADSARRVNIKDRERTILVFEVGANKQSAIRHMSRRELLEEARRASTPLRLQRADGPAARLGADAVLKARDVRKVDPLFAGRLEPVILVRCGSITVSLGRTELRAIILHDRLYFIVPDGADSMLQEVHRNLLLVLHGSLAGDSGGAARSEPPSTEHSPHPARHDGGPIAPARAAGTPPPYTPPPLSSVATGGFGADSGAPPPFEFAALEAVLMIACSDLHKRQEELGSLVRCALLELRRTVVGSRVVAGSKQLEAVRELAQEGAAHSIRITALDRAIDACLDDDEDMETLAKFSSATPMQTPPPHTPLPAGSLRQVGRSASLLSDGGAEGDEEARG
;
A
#
# COMPACT_ATOMS: atom_id res chain seq x y z
N MET A 1 -20.88 61.69 18.02
CA MET A 1 -21.81 62.83 17.89
C MET A 1 -22.21 62.90 16.43
N ARG A 2 -23.44 62.67 15.95
CA ARG A 2 -24.80 62.44 16.48
C ARG A 2 -25.45 61.46 15.49
N ASP A 3 -26.07 60.38 15.96
CA ASP A 3 -27.51 60.23 16.25
C ASP A 3 -28.44 60.59 15.09
N GLY A 4 -29.22 59.58 14.67
CA GLY A 4 -30.30 59.69 13.70
C GLY A 4 -31.05 58.37 13.58
N GLN A 5 -31.86 58.08 14.60
CA GLN A 5 -32.92 57.05 14.56
C GLN A 5 -33.93 57.40 13.47
N GLU A 6 -34.52 56.40 12.82
CA GLU A 6 -35.98 56.35 12.71
C GLU A 6 -36.51 54.93 12.43
N THR A 7 -37.54 54.64 13.19
CA THR A 7 -38.41 53.47 13.31
C THR A 7 -39.31 53.26 12.10
N GLY A 8 -39.49 52.00 11.70
CA GLY A 8 -40.55 51.58 10.80
C GLY A 8 -40.99 50.15 11.05
N MET A 9 -41.99 49.97 11.92
CA MET A 9 -42.77 48.73 12.00
C MET A 9 -43.56 48.52 10.72
N TYR A 10 -43.51 47.31 10.14
CA TYR A 10 -44.62 46.77 9.38
C TYR A 10 -44.83 45.29 9.71
N THR A 11 -46.00 45.04 10.28
CA THR A 11 -46.68 43.75 10.38
C THR A 11 -47.12 43.29 8.99
N GLY A 12 -47.03 41.97 8.72
CA GLY A 12 -47.49 41.41 7.46
C GLY A 12 -47.24 39.92 7.34
N ALA A 13 -48.02 39.12 8.07
CA ALA A 13 -48.12 37.68 7.85
C ALA A 13 -48.81 37.41 6.50
N LEU A 14 -48.14 36.71 5.57
CA LEU A 14 -48.81 35.94 4.53
C LEU A 14 -48.10 34.60 4.33
N VAL A 15 -48.89 33.57 4.60
CA VAL A 15 -48.65 32.15 4.40
C VAL A 15 -48.41 31.88 2.91
N GLY A 16 -47.15 31.67 2.55
CA GLY A 16 -46.73 31.19 1.23
C GLY A 16 -46.53 29.68 1.25
N ARG A 17 -47.55 28.95 0.80
CA ARG A 17 -47.57 27.50 0.59
C ARG A 17 -46.47 27.14 -0.43
N ALA A 18 -45.42 26.43 0.01
CA ALA A 18 -44.37 25.95 -0.88
C ALA A 18 -44.95 25.01 -1.96
N PRO A 19 -44.54 25.12 -3.23
CA PRO A 19 -44.96 24.18 -4.26
C PRO A 19 -44.38 22.80 -3.93
N ILE A 20 -45.27 21.79 -3.95
CA ILE A 20 -44.91 20.38 -3.91
C ILE A 20 -44.11 20.12 -5.19
N GLY A 21 -42.78 20.13 -5.06
CA GLY A 21 -41.86 19.86 -6.15
C GLY A 21 -42.06 18.45 -6.66
N GLU A 22 -42.24 18.33 -7.97
CA GLU A 22 -42.22 17.05 -8.68
C GLU A 22 -40.95 16.26 -8.31
N PRO A 23 -41.05 14.94 -8.10
CA PRO A 23 -39.88 14.11 -7.85
C PRO A 23 -38.97 14.12 -9.09
N SER A 24 -37.86 14.84 -8.98
CA SER A 24 -36.85 14.96 -10.01
C SER A 24 -36.34 13.58 -10.45
N ALA A 25 -36.50 13.27 -11.74
CA ALA A 25 -36.00 12.06 -12.40
C ALA A 25 -34.47 11.84 -12.23
N ALA A 26 -33.73 12.89 -11.81
CA ALA A 26 -32.32 12.77 -11.45
C ALA A 26 -32.08 11.93 -10.18
N ALA A 27 -33.02 11.93 -9.23
CA ALA A 27 -32.92 11.14 -7.99
C ALA A 27 -33.11 9.64 -8.25
N ASP A 28 -33.93 9.26 -9.24
CA ASP A 28 -34.14 7.86 -9.62
C ASP A 28 -32.99 7.29 -10.44
N SER A 29 -32.29 8.12 -11.23
CA SER A 29 -31.08 7.71 -11.93
C SER A 29 -29.93 7.41 -10.95
N ALA A 30 -29.76 8.22 -9.90
CA ALA A 30 -28.81 7.96 -8.82
C ALA A 30 -29.15 6.69 -7.99
N ARG A 31 -30.43 6.33 -7.88
CA ARG A 31 -30.87 5.10 -7.22
C ARG A 31 -30.63 3.84 -8.05
N ARG A 32 -30.77 3.90 -9.38
CA ARG A 32 -30.57 2.74 -10.27
C ARG A 32 -29.10 2.35 -10.44
N VAL A 33 -28.16 3.29 -10.35
CA VAL A 33 -26.71 2.98 -10.31
C VAL A 33 -26.35 2.17 -9.05
N ASN A 34 -27.09 2.36 -7.96
CA ASN A 34 -26.79 1.78 -6.64
C ASN A 34 -27.13 0.28 -6.49
N ILE A 35 -27.88 -0.32 -7.43
CA ILE A 35 -28.26 -1.75 -7.34
C ILE A 35 -27.24 -2.65 -8.06
N LYS A 36 -26.71 -2.24 -9.21
CA LYS A 36 -25.67 -3.02 -9.92
C LYS A 36 -24.29 -2.93 -9.26
N ASP A 37 -23.99 -1.84 -8.56
CA ASP A 37 -22.74 -1.68 -7.81
C ASP A 37 -22.71 -2.50 -6.50
N ARG A 38 -23.84 -3.07 -6.06
CA ARG A 38 -23.90 -3.95 -4.88
C ARG A 38 -23.42 -5.38 -5.14
N GLU A 39 -23.37 -5.81 -6.39
CA GLU A 39 -22.99 -7.18 -6.77
C GLU A 39 -21.57 -7.29 -7.32
N ARG A 40 -20.81 -6.18 -7.37
CA ARG A 40 -19.40 -6.26 -7.77
C ARG A 40 -18.61 -6.97 -6.67
N THR A 41 -18.12 -8.15 -7.02
CA THR A 41 -17.19 -8.93 -6.20
C THR A 41 -15.79 -8.34 -6.33
N ILE A 42 -15.11 -8.25 -5.21
CA ILE A 42 -13.69 -7.92 -5.10
C ILE A 42 -12.92 -9.23 -5.10
N LEU A 43 -11.85 -9.31 -5.89
CA LEU A 43 -10.92 -10.43 -5.84
C LEU A 43 -9.99 -10.23 -4.64
N VAL A 44 -10.01 -11.17 -3.70
CA VAL A 44 -9.26 -11.12 -2.45
C VAL A 44 -8.33 -12.33 -2.39
N PHE A 45 -7.04 -12.07 -2.23
CA PHE A 45 -6.04 -13.06 -1.86
C PHE A 45 -5.90 -13.07 -0.34
N GLU A 46 -6.36 -14.14 0.26
CA GLU A 46 -6.33 -14.41 1.69
C GLU A 46 -5.06 -15.18 2.03
N VAL A 47 -4.32 -14.75 3.05
CA VAL A 47 -3.18 -15.49 3.61
C VAL A 47 -3.34 -15.57 5.12
N GLY A 48 -3.42 -16.79 5.65
CA GLY A 48 -3.51 -17.04 7.10
C GLY A 48 -2.14 -17.19 7.76
N ALA A 49 -2.09 -16.99 9.08
CA ALA A 49 -0.93 -17.26 9.93
C ALA A 49 -0.52 -18.75 9.89
N ASN A 50 -1.45 -19.64 9.54
CA ASN A 50 -1.19 -21.05 9.27
C ASN A 50 -0.53 -21.31 7.91
N LYS A 51 -0.11 -20.25 7.19
CA LYS A 51 0.55 -20.30 5.87
C LYS A 51 -0.34 -20.85 4.76
N GLN A 52 -1.64 -20.98 5.00
CA GLN A 52 -2.59 -21.31 3.95
C GLN A 52 -2.98 -20.03 3.22
N SER A 53 -3.06 -20.12 1.90
CA SER A 53 -3.55 -19.03 1.07
C SER A 53 -4.74 -19.49 0.22
N ALA A 54 -5.65 -18.56 -0.04
CA ALA A 54 -6.84 -18.80 -0.83
C ALA A 54 -7.19 -17.55 -1.64
N ILE A 55 -7.70 -17.74 -2.86
CA ILE A 55 -8.27 -16.65 -3.66
C ILE A 55 -9.79 -16.74 -3.55
N ARG A 56 -10.43 -15.62 -3.23
CA ARG A 56 -11.88 -15.54 -3.01
C ARG A 56 -12.46 -14.33 -3.73
N HIS A 57 -13.63 -14.51 -4.32
CA HIS A 57 -14.47 -13.40 -4.75
C HIS A 57 -15.39 -13.03 -3.59
N MET A 58 -15.31 -11.80 -3.10
CA MET A 58 -16.11 -11.33 -1.98
C MET A 58 -16.78 -10.03 -2.33
N SER A 59 -18.08 -9.90 -2.07
CA SER A 59 -18.71 -8.59 -2.08
C SER A 59 -18.09 -7.69 -1.00
N ARG A 60 -18.18 -6.37 -1.14
CA ARG A 60 -17.78 -5.41 -0.09
C ARG A 60 -18.38 -5.75 1.27
N ARG A 61 -19.64 -6.19 1.27
CA ARG A 61 -20.37 -6.54 2.48
C ARG A 61 -19.80 -7.79 3.12
N GLU A 62 -19.55 -8.82 2.33
CA GLU A 62 -18.91 -10.07 2.80
C GLU A 62 -17.51 -9.80 3.34
N LEU A 63 -16.70 -9.00 2.65
CA LEU A 63 -15.37 -8.63 3.12
C LEU A 63 -15.44 -7.88 4.46
N LEU A 64 -16.37 -6.94 4.62
CA LEU A 64 -16.58 -6.22 5.88
C LEU A 64 -17.04 -7.16 7.00
N GLU A 65 -18.03 -8.02 6.75
CA GLU A 65 -18.58 -8.93 7.74
C GLU A 65 -17.53 -9.98 8.16
N GLU A 66 -16.79 -10.54 7.20
CA GLU A 66 -15.71 -11.49 7.45
C GLU A 66 -14.56 -10.83 8.21
N ALA A 67 -14.11 -9.64 7.79
CA ALA A 67 -13.05 -8.92 8.46
C ALA A 67 -13.46 -8.54 9.89
N ARG A 68 -14.70 -8.12 10.13
CA ARG A 68 -15.22 -7.87 11.50
C ARG A 68 -15.27 -9.13 12.34
N ARG A 69 -15.72 -10.24 11.76
CA ARG A 69 -15.78 -11.54 12.43
C ARG A 69 -14.39 -11.97 12.88
N ALA A 70 -13.40 -11.84 12.00
CA ALA A 70 -12.02 -12.20 12.27
C ALA A 70 -11.26 -11.14 13.10
N SER A 71 -11.67 -9.87 13.08
CA SER A 71 -11.04 -8.79 13.86
C SER A 71 -11.52 -8.75 15.30
N THR A 72 -12.58 -9.46 15.67
CA THR A 72 -13.11 -9.44 17.04
C THR A 72 -12.22 -10.32 17.93
N PRO A 73 -11.33 -9.76 18.76
CA PRO A 73 -10.50 -10.60 19.61
C PRO A 73 -11.42 -11.30 20.63
N LEU A 74 -11.27 -12.62 20.76
CA LEU A 74 -12.05 -13.44 21.71
C LEU A 74 -12.01 -12.90 23.15
N ARG A 75 -10.97 -12.13 23.52
CA ARG A 75 -10.87 -11.47 24.83
C ARG A 75 -11.89 -10.35 25.04
N LEU A 76 -12.23 -9.57 24.01
CA LEU A 76 -13.27 -8.54 24.12
C LEU A 76 -14.67 -9.14 24.24
N GLN A 77 -14.87 -10.39 23.80
CA GLN A 77 -16.14 -11.09 24.00
C GLN A 77 -16.38 -11.50 25.46
N ARG A 78 -15.33 -11.51 26.31
CA ARG A 78 -15.41 -11.94 27.73
C ARG A 78 -15.46 -10.79 28.73
N ALA A 79 -15.24 -9.56 28.30
CA ALA A 79 -15.22 -8.41 29.20
C ALA A 79 -16.61 -7.76 29.25
N ASP A 80 -17.52 -8.27 30.06
CA ASP A 80 -18.81 -7.63 30.41
C ASP A 80 -18.66 -6.33 31.23
N GLY A 81 -17.48 -5.71 31.19
CA GLY A 81 -17.13 -4.51 31.96
C GLY A 81 -17.31 -3.21 31.16
N PRO A 82 -17.19 -2.04 31.83
CA PRO A 82 -17.27 -0.72 31.20
C PRO A 82 -16.22 -0.49 30.08
N ALA A 83 -15.20 -1.33 29.98
CA ALA A 83 -14.26 -1.37 28.85
C ALA A 83 -14.90 -1.84 27.52
N ALA A 84 -16.05 -2.52 27.56
CA ALA A 84 -16.82 -2.89 26.36
C ALA A 84 -17.38 -1.66 25.60
N ARG A 85 -17.30 -0.46 26.19
CA ARG A 85 -17.72 0.81 25.57
C ARG A 85 -16.63 1.51 24.74
N LEU A 86 -15.42 0.96 24.66
CA LEU A 86 -14.53 1.13 23.50
C LEU A 86 -15.13 0.29 22.36
N GLY A 87 -16.34 0.56 21.87
CA GLY A 87 -16.76 1.80 21.25
C GLY A 87 -17.02 1.42 19.80
N ALA A 88 -18.27 1.54 19.34
CA ALA A 88 -18.68 1.12 17.99
C ALA A 88 -17.86 1.79 16.86
N ASP A 89 -17.09 2.82 17.21
CA ASP A 89 -16.16 3.53 16.35
C ASP A 89 -14.80 2.87 16.17
N ALA A 90 -14.41 1.96 17.07
CA ALA A 90 -13.14 1.26 17.06
C ALA A 90 -13.11 0.07 16.09
N VAL A 91 -14.27 -0.44 15.67
CA VAL A 91 -14.38 -1.58 14.74
C VAL A 91 -14.35 -1.10 13.30
N LEU A 92 -13.79 -1.93 12.40
CA LEU A 92 -13.80 -1.69 10.95
C LEU A 92 -15.19 -1.29 10.44
N LYS A 93 -15.29 -0.21 9.67
CA LYS A 93 -16.55 0.31 9.11
C LYS A 93 -16.62 0.13 7.60
N ALA A 94 -17.83 0.21 7.05
CA ALA A 94 -18.05 0.17 5.60
C ALA A 94 -17.26 1.26 4.84
N ARG A 95 -17.00 2.42 5.47
CA ARG A 95 -16.17 3.49 4.89
C ARG A 95 -14.69 3.12 4.81
N ASP A 96 -14.20 2.26 5.70
CA ASP A 96 -12.81 1.81 5.73
C ASP A 96 -12.60 0.78 4.61
N VAL A 97 -13.55 -0.14 4.41
CA VAL A 97 -13.52 -1.09 3.27
C VAL A 97 -13.56 -0.39 1.92
N ARG A 98 -14.24 0.76 1.80
CA ARG A 98 -14.19 1.57 0.58
C ARG A 98 -12.78 2.09 0.26
N LYS A 99 -11.87 2.15 1.24
CA LYS A 99 -10.49 2.57 0.98
C LYS A 99 -9.71 1.52 0.20
N VAL A 100 -10.03 0.25 0.39
CA VAL A 100 -9.37 -0.88 -0.30
C VAL A 100 -10.17 -1.41 -1.49
N ASP A 101 -11.37 -0.91 -1.74
CA ASP A 101 -12.15 -1.31 -2.91
C ASP A 101 -11.57 -0.66 -4.19
N PRO A 102 -11.22 -1.45 -5.23
CA PRO A 102 -10.69 -0.96 -6.49
C PRO A 102 -11.56 0.09 -7.18
N LEU A 103 -12.87 0.10 -6.94
CA LEU A 103 -13.79 1.08 -7.52
C LEU A 103 -13.55 2.52 -7.01
N PHE A 104 -12.94 2.67 -5.84
CA PHE A 104 -12.65 3.97 -5.23
C PHE A 104 -11.16 4.33 -5.28
N ALA A 105 -10.32 3.35 -5.64
CA ALA A 105 -8.86 3.41 -5.69
C ALA A 105 -8.28 4.68 -6.33
N GLY A 106 -8.75 5.04 -7.52
CA GLY A 106 -8.11 6.08 -8.35
C GLY A 106 -8.13 7.49 -7.74
N ARG A 107 -8.87 7.71 -6.66
CA ARG A 107 -9.05 9.04 -6.02
C ARG A 107 -8.53 9.10 -4.59
N LEU A 108 -8.00 8.00 -4.07
CA LEU A 108 -7.60 7.94 -2.67
C LEU A 108 -6.13 8.26 -2.53
N GLU A 109 -5.81 9.13 -1.57
CA GLU A 109 -4.45 9.29 -1.08
C GLU A 109 -4.02 8.02 -0.33
N PRO A 110 -2.71 7.73 -0.29
CA PRO A 110 -2.16 6.70 0.58
C PRO A 110 -2.65 6.88 2.01
N VAL A 111 -3.07 5.79 2.64
CA VAL A 111 -3.57 5.80 4.01
C VAL A 111 -3.27 4.48 4.68
N ILE A 112 -2.84 4.58 5.94
CA ILE A 112 -2.76 3.47 6.90
C ILE A 112 -3.78 3.82 7.97
N LEU A 113 -4.82 3.00 8.12
CA LEU A 113 -5.86 3.20 9.11
C LEU A 113 -5.80 2.08 10.14
N VAL A 114 -5.63 2.46 11.40
CA VAL A 114 -5.60 1.52 12.50
C VAL A 114 -6.99 1.49 13.15
N ARG A 115 -7.50 0.28 13.36
CA ARG A 115 -8.76 0.01 14.05
C ARG A 115 -8.51 -1.11 15.04
N CYS A 116 -9.39 -1.23 16.04
CA CYS A 116 -9.31 -2.32 16.99
C CYS A 116 -9.47 -3.66 16.25
N GLY A 117 -8.38 -4.44 16.23
CA GLY A 117 -8.35 -5.75 15.58
C GLY A 117 -8.04 -5.75 14.07
N SER A 118 -7.75 -4.60 13.45
CA SER A 118 -7.43 -4.55 12.02
C SER A 118 -6.60 -3.33 11.62
N ILE A 119 -5.68 -3.51 10.68
CA ILE A 119 -4.94 -2.43 10.01
C ILE A 119 -5.36 -2.43 8.54
N THR A 120 -5.87 -1.30 8.05
CA THR A 120 -6.22 -1.13 6.64
C THR A 120 -5.14 -0.32 5.95
N VAL A 121 -4.51 -0.89 4.93
CA VAL A 121 -3.47 -0.24 4.12
C VAL A 121 -4.01 -0.03 2.72
N SER A 122 -3.98 1.21 2.25
CA SER A 122 -4.33 1.55 0.86
C SER A 122 -3.33 2.56 0.36
N LEU A 123 -2.47 2.17 -0.58
CA LEU A 123 -1.37 3.01 -1.05
C LEU A 123 -1.75 3.80 -2.32
N GLY A 124 -2.96 4.35 -2.30
CA GLY A 124 -3.52 5.27 -3.29
C GLY A 124 -3.51 4.76 -4.74
N ARG A 125 -2.75 5.44 -5.60
CA ARG A 125 -2.60 5.11 -7.03
C ARG A 125 -1.78 3.85 -7.29
N THR A 126 -1.12 3.30 -6.28
CA THR A 126 -0.60 1.94 -6.40
C THR A 126 -1.76 0.95 -6.33
N GLU A 127 -1.50 -0.26 -6.75
CA GLU A 127 -2.49 -1.32 -6.69
C GLU A 127 -2.48 -2.07 -5.34
N LEU A 128 -1.63 -1.62 -4.41
CA LEU A 128 -1.44 -2.22 -3.10
C LEU A 128 -2.53 -1.79 -2.13
N ARG A 129 -3.37 -2.76 -1.78
CA ARG A 129 -4.52 -2.59 -0.89
C ARG A 129 -4.65 -3.84 -0.03
N ALA A 130 -4.73 -3.66 1.28
CA ALA A 130 -4.77 -4.77 2.22
C ALA A 130 -5.61 -4.43 3.46
N ILE A 131 -6.23 -5.47 4.02
CA ILE A 131 -6.74 -5.47 5.40
C ILE A 131 -5.96 -6.54 6.15
N ILE A 132 -5.21 -6.12 7.15
CA ILE A 132 -4.38 -6.96 8.01
C ILE A 132 -5.14 -7.21 9.31
N LEU A 133 -5.29 -8.47 9.68
CA LEU A 133 -5.87 -8.94 10.93
C LEU A 133 -4.79 -9.68 11.74
N HIS A 134 -5.11 -10.06 12.97
CA HIS A 134 -4.20 -10.73 13.89
C HIS A 134 -3.71 -12.10 13.39
N ASP A 135 -4.52 -12.79 12.57
CA ASP A 135 -4.24 -14.14 12.09
C ASP A 135 -4.31 -14.27 10.57
N ARG A 136 -4.70 -13.21 9.86
CA ARG A 136 -5.04 -13.24 8.43
C ARG A 136 -4.76 -11.92 7.72
N LEU A 137 -4.32 -12.01 6.47
CA LEU A 137 -4.14 -10.90 5.54
C LEU A 137 -5.16 -11.05 4.41
N TYR A 138 -5.97 -10.02 4.18
CA TYR A 138 -6.79 -9.88 2.97
C TYR A 138 -6.13 -8.89 2.03
N PHE A 139 -5.42 -9.38 1.04
CA PHE A 139 -4.81 -8.58 -0.01
C PHE A 139 -5.79 -8.44 -1.18
N ILE A 140 -6.11 -7.21 -1.58
CA ILE A 140 -7.03 -6.97 -2.68
C ILE A 140 -6.26 -7.06 -3.99
N VAL A 141 -6.62 -8.05 -4.80
CA VAL A 141 -5.90 -8.37 -6.03
C VAL A 141 -6.34 -7.38 -7.12
N PRO A 142 -5.42 -6.57 -7.66
CA PRO A 142 -5.72 -5.76 -8.83
C PRO A 142 -5.66 -6.63 -10.09
N ASP A 143 -6.33 -6.16 -11.14
CA ASP A 143 -6.45 -6.91 -12.38
C ASP A 143 -5.06 -7.14 -13.01
N GLY A 144 -4.68 -8.41 -13.20
CA GLY A 144 -3.41 -8.79 -13.85
C GLY A 144 -2.18 -8.86 -12.95
N ALA A 145 -2.33 -8.79 -11.62
CA ALA A 145 -1.19 -8.78 -10.69
C ALA A 145 -0.85 -10.13 -10.04
N ASP A 146 -0.90 -11.21 -10.81
CA ASP A 146 -0.52 -12.55 -10.33
C ASP A 146 0.91 -12.59 -9.76
N SER A 147 1.82 -11.81 -10.34
CA SER A 147 3.20 -11.65 -9.87
C SER A 147 3.28 -11.01 -8.49
N MET A 148 2.42 -10.02 -8.20
CA MET A 148 2.36 -9.38 -6.89
C MET A 148 1.88 -10.36 -5.82
N LEU A 149 0.96 -11.27 -6.12
CA LEU A 149 0.48 -12.27 -5.14
C LEU A 149 1.60 -13.19 -4.67
N GLN A 150 2.47 -13.61 -5.59
CA GLN A 150 3.64 -14.41 -5.26
C GLN A 150 4.63 -13.61 -4.41
N GLU A 151 4.83 -12.32 -4.72
CA GLU A 151 5.72 -11.44 -3.96
C GLU A 151 5.18 -11.18 -2.53
N VAL A 152 3.87 -10.94 -2.37
CA VAL A 152 3.21 -10.83 -1.05
C VAL A 152 3.43 -12.09 -0.24
N HIS A 153 3.09 -13.25 -0.81
CA HIS A 153 3.19 -14.52 -0.10
C HIS A 153 4.64 -14.83 0.31
N ARG A 154 5.59 -14.62 -0.61
CA ARG A 154 7.02 -14.82 -0.34
C ARG A 154 7.52 -13.91 0.77
N ASN A 155 7.25 -12.61 0.68
CA ASN A 155 7.74 -11.63 1.64
C ASN A 155 7.15 -11.89 3.03
N LEU A 156 5.86 -12.22 3.11
CA LEU A 156 5.22 -12.59 4.37
C LEU A 156 5.87 -13.83 5.01
N LEU A 157 6.13 -14.88 4.23
CA LEU A 157 6.83 -16.06 4.73
C LEU A 157 8.26 -15.76 5.17
N LEU A 158 8.98 -14.91 4.45
CA LEU A 158 10.35 -14.48 4.82
C LEU A 158 10.36 -13.78 6.18
N VAL A 159 9.45 -12.83 6.40
CA VAL A 159 9.35 -12.08 7.66
C VAL A 159 8.90 -12.99 8.81
N LEU A 160 7.88 -13.83 8.60
CA LEU A 160 7.38 -14.75 9.63
C LEU A 160 8.42 -15.78 10.07
N HIS A 161 9.33 -16.20 9.19
CA HIS A 161 10.33 -17.22 9.49
C HIS A 161 11.60 -16.64 10.13
N GLY A 162 11.71 -15.32 10.28
CA GLY A 162 12.96 -14.67 10.71
C GLY A 162 14.13 -15.00 9.79
N SER A 163 13.86 -15.48 8.58
CA SER A 163 14.86 -15.97 7.62
C SER A 163 15.41 -14.85 6.73
N LEU A 164 15.32 -13.60 7.20
CA LEU A 164 16.35 -12.59 6.92
C LEU A 164 17.57 -12.87 7.81
N ALA A 165 17.94 -14.15 7.92
CA ALA A 165 19.12 -14.59 8.62
C ALA A 165 20.28 -13.78 8.05
N GLY A 166 20.82 -12.90 8.88
CA GLY A 166 22.04 -12.20 8.60
C GLY A 166 23.12 -13.22 8.31
N ASP A 167 23.37 -13.45 7.03
CA ASP A 167 24.67 -13.85 6.52
C ASP A 167 25.58 -12.62 6.44
N SER A 168 25.51 -11.75 7.46
CA SER A 168 26.64 -10.96 7.88
C SER A 168 27.61 -11.95 8.55
N GLY A 169 28.25 -12.78 7.72
CA GLY A 169 29.38 -13.57 8.14
C GLY A 169 30.32 -12.65 8.90
N GLY A 170 30.69 -13.07 10.11
CA GLY A 170 31.84 -12.55 10.82
C GLY A 170 33.09 -12.80 9.98
N ALA A 171 33.29 -11.99 8.94
CA ALA A 171 34.60 -11.72 8.41
C ALA A 171 35.30 -10.90 9.49
N ALA A 172 36.07 -11.61 10.32
CA ALA A 172 37.07 -11.05 11.18
C ALA A 172 37.77 -9.89 10.44
N ARG A 173 37.51 -8.66 10.89
CA ARG A 173 38.32 -7.50 10.54
C ARG A 173 39.71 -7.80 11.08
N SER A 174 40.56 -8.37 10.24
CA SER A 174 42.01 -8.30 10.39
C SER A 174 42.37 -6.81 10.42
N GLU A 175 42.82 -6.35 11.57
CA GLU A 175 43.42 -5.03 11.75
C GLU A 175 44.50 -4.80 10.67
N PRO A 176 44.46 -3.68 9.93
CA PRO A 176 45.59 -3.31 9.10
C PRO A 176 46.77 -2.89 9.99
N PRO A 177 48.00 -3.29 9.66
CA PRO A 177 49.18 -2.96 10.45
C PRO A 177 49.46 -1.46 10.39
N SER A 178 49.61 -0.87 11.57
CA SER A 178 50.07 0.50 11.78
C SER A 178 51.45 0.71 11.17
N THR A 179 51.53 1.42 10.04
CA THR A 179 52.79 1.95 9.52
C THR A 179 53.11 3.28 10.21
N GLU A 180 54.07 3.21 11.13
CA GLU A 180 54.86 4.34 11.61
C GLU A 180 55.73 4.91 10.49
N HIS A 181 55.69 6.23 10.25
CA HIS A 181 56.81 7.11 9.87
C HIS A 181 56.27 8.51 9.49
N SER A 182 56.47 9.55 10.29
CA SER A 182 57.67 10.43 10.39
C SER A 182 57.42 11.80 9.72
N PRO A 183 58.25 12.85 9.95
CA PRO A 183 57.79 14.08 10.58
C PRO A 183 57.69 15.31 9.68
N HIS A 184 56.95 16.29 10.20
CA HIS A 184 56.80 17.66 9.72
C HIS A 184 58.14 18.43 9.60
N PRO A 185 58.25 19.35 8.62
CA PRO A 185 58.92 20.62 8.90
C PRO A 185 58.10 21.86 8.51
N ALA A 186 58.21 22.84 9.42
CA ALA A 186 58.26 24.29 9.29
C ALA A 186 57.54 25.05 8.14
N ARG A 187 56.62 25.93 8.60
CA ARG A 187 56.52 27.39 8.33
C ARG A 187 56.92 27.95 6.96
N HIS A 188 55.97 28.66 6.33
CA HIS A 188 56.23 29.96 5.72
C HIS A 188 55.00 30.88 5.79
N ASP A 189 55.21 32.05 6.40
CA ASP A 189 54.37 33.25 6.34
C ASP A 189 54.37 33.85 4.93
N GLY A 190 53.27 34.48 4.50
CA GLY A 190 53.31 35.40 3.36
C GLY A 190 52.00 35.78 2.67
N GLY A 191 51.14 36.54 3.34
CA GLY A 191 50.46 37.70 2.71
C GLY A 191 49.26 37.50 1.76
N PRO A 192 48.51 38.59 1.48
CA PRO A 192 47.07 38.57 1.24
C PRO A 192 46.66 38.90 -0.21
N ILE A 193 45.40 38.61 -0.60
CA ILE A 193 44.49 39.38 -1.51
C ILE A 193 43.16 38.60 -1.70
N ALA A 194 42.05 39.35 -1.75
CA ALA A 194 40.60 39.03 -1.85
C ALA A 194 40.18 38.11 -3.05
N PRO A 195 38.89 37.71 -3.31
CA PRO A 195 37.61 38.30 -2.85
C PRO A 195 36.40 37.33 -2.62
N ALA A 196 35.28 37.95 -2.20
CA ALA A 196 33.87 37.58 -2.45
C ALA A 196 33.38 36.16 -2.12
N ARG A 197 32.59 36.06 -1.04
CA ARG A 197 31.68 34.94 -0.72
C ARG A 197 30.72 34.66 -1.88
N ALA A 198 31.00 33.61 -2.64
CA ALA A 198 30.01 32.93 -3.46
C ALA A 198 29.16 32.03 -2.55
N ALA A 199 27.85 32.06 -2.77
CA ALA A 199 26.87 31.20 -2.11
C ALA A 199 27.27 29.73 -2.27
N GLY A 200 27.29 29.00 -1.15
CA GLY A 200 27.65 27.59 -1.11
C GLY A 200 26.72 26.75 -1.96
N THR A 201 27.25 26.17 -3.03
CA THR A 201 26.67 24.97 -3.65
C THR A 201 26.59 23.87 -2.59
N PRO A 202 25.42 23.28 -2.34
CA PRO A 202 25.33 22.11 -1.48
C PRO A 202 26.18 20.99 -2.08
N PRO A 203 26.86 20.17 -1.24
CA PRO A 203 27.63 19.04 -1.73
C PRO A 203 26.72 18.08 -2.52
N PRO A 204 27.24 17.39 -3.54
CA PRO A 204 26.49 16.39 -4.28
C PRO A 204 25.99 15.32 -3.31
N TYR A 205 24.66 15.20 -3.21
CA TYR A 205 24.00 14.14 -2.46
C TYR A 205 24.44 12.80 -3.06
N THR A 206 25.27 12.07 -2.32
CA THR A 206 25.60 10.69 -2.61
C THR A 206 24.54 9.84 -1.90
N PRO A 207 23.60 9.22 -2.62
CA PRO A 207 22.66 8.31 -1.98
C PRO A 207 23.46 7.18 -1.32
N PRO A 208 23.13 6.79 -0.09
CA PRO A 208 23.77 5.64 0.55
C PRO A 208 23.56 4.38 -0.33
N PRO A 209 24.53 3.45 -0.37
CA PRO A 209 24.38 2.21 -1.11
C PRO A 209 23.17 1.42 -0.59
N LEU A 210 22.26 1.08 -1.52
CA LEU A 210 20.98 0.41 -1.26
C LEU A 210 21.10 -1.01 -0.68
N SER A 211 22.32 -1.54 -0.57
CA SER A 211 22.61 -2.82 0.09
C SER A 211 22.69 -2.73 1.62
N SER A 212 22.46 -1.55 2.20
CA SER A 212 22.51 -1.33 3.67
C SER A 212 21.22 -0.70 4.21
N VAL A 213 20.06 -0.97 3.61
CA VAL A 213 18.80 -0.86 4.35
C VAL A 213 18.77 -2.05 5.30
N ALA A 214 19.48 -1.91 6.41
CA ALA A 214 19.21 -2.69 7.59
C ALA A 214 17.77 -2.34 7.99
N THR A 215 16.82 -3.21 7.61
CA THR A 215 15.54 -3.33 8.30
C THR A 215 15.89 -3.46 9.78
N GLY A 216 15.86 -2.34 10.49
CA GLY A 216 16.09 -2.27 11.93
C GLY A 216 14.98 -3.08 12.57
N GLY A 217 15.28 -4.36 12.83
CA GLY A 217 14.33 -5.30 13.37
C GLY A 217 13.75 -4.74 14.65
N PHE A 218 12.43 -4.54 14.65
CA PHE A 218 11.67 -4.33 15.87
C PHE A 218 12.00 -5.50 16.83
N GLY A 219 12.83 -5.26 17.84
CA GLY A 219 13.07 -6.20 18.94
C GLY A 219 14.06 -7.35 18.66
N ALA A 220 15.23 -7.07 18.10
CA ALA A 220 16.30 -8.08 17.90
C ALA A 220 16.76 -8.80 19.20
N ASP A 221 16.41 -8.31 20.38
CA ASP A 221 16.88 -8.90 21.65
C ASP A 221 16.11 -10.15 22.09
N SER A 222 14.94 -10.45 21.50
CA SER A 222 14.12 -11.60 21.96
C SER A 222 14.27 -12.88 21.13
N GLY A 223 14.82 -12.81 19.90
CA GLY A 223 14.88 -13.96 18.98
C GLY A 223 13.52 -14.58 18.59
N ALA A 224 12.41 -14.02 19.08
CA ALA A 224 11.07 -14.46 18.78
C ALA A 224 10.60 -13.84 17.45
N PRO A 225 9.89 -14.59 16.60
CA PRO A 225 9.34 -14.04 15.37
C PRO A 225 8.34 -12.90 15.70
N PRO A 226 8.24 -11.87 14.84
CA PRO A 226 7.27 -10.81 15.03
C PRO A 226 5.84 -11.38 14.98
N PRO A 227 4.88 -10.74 15.68
CA PRO A 227 3.45 -11.02 15.52
C PRO A 227 3.03 -10.96 14.05
N PHE A 228 2.03 -11.77 13.68
CA PHE A 228 1.63 -11.95 12.29
C PHE A 228 1.23 -10.64 11.61
N GLU A 229 0.50 -9.78 12.30
CA GLU A 229 0.03 -8.49 11.81
C GLU A 229 1.18 -7.54 11.43
N PHE A 230 2.27 -7.55 12.20
CA PHE A 230 3.45 -6.75 11.90
C PHE A 230 4.24 -7.37 10.76
N ALA A 231 4.35 -8.69 10.74
CA ALA A 231 4.96 -9.38 9.61
C ALA A 231 4.21 -9.12 8.30
N ALA A 232 2.88 -9.08 8.36
CA ALA A 232 2.01 -8.74 7.24
C ALA A 232 2.14 -7.26 6.83
N LEU A 233 2.17 -6.34 7.79
CA LEU A 233 2.38 -4.91 7.52
C LEU A 233 3.74 -4.67 6.86
N GLU A 234 4.80 -5.26 7.41
CA GLU A 234 6.16 -5.19 6.88
C GLU A 234 6.22 -5.77 5.46
N ALA A 235 5.63 -6.95 5.24
CA ALA A 235 5.59 -7.56 3.91
C ALA A 235 4.89 -6.68 2.88
N VAL A 236 3.76 -6.04 3.24
CA VAL A 236 3.05 -5.11 2.35
C VAL A 236 3.88 -3.86 2.06
N LEU A 237 4.52 -3.27 3.07
CA LEU A 237 5.38 -2.10 2.91
C LEU A 237 6.64 -2.41 2.10
N MET A 238 7.24 -3.59 2.26
CA MET A 238 8.38 -4.04 1.45
C MET A 238 8.02 -4.06 -0.04
N ILE A 239 6.82 -4.51 -0.40
CA ILE A 239 6.36 -4.54 -1.79
C ILE A 239 6.17 -3.12 -2.31
N ALA A 240 5.57 -2.24 -1.50
CA ALA A 240 5.41 -0.84 -1.86
C ALA A 240 6.75 -0.16 -2.14
N CYS A 241 7.72 -0.32 -1.24
CA CYS A 241 9.06 0.23 -1.40
C CYS A 241 9.78 -0.39 -2.60
N SER A 242 9.66 -1.70 -2.82
CA SER A 242 10.26 -2.39 -3.97
C SER A 242 9.69 -1.91 -5.30
N ASP A 243 8.37 -1.76 -5.39
CA ASP A 243 7.68 -1.25 -6.59
C ASP A 243 8.03 0.21 -6.88
N LEU A 244 8.08 1.06 -5.84
CA LEU A 244 8.53 2.45 -5.98
C LEU A 244 9.98 2.50 -6.47
N HIS A 245 10.85 1.67 -5.90
CA HIS A 245 12.26 1.62 -6.25
C HIS A 245 12.47 1.15 -7.71
N LYS A 246 11.84 0.05 -8.12
CA LYS A 246 11.90 -0.45 -9.52
C LYS A 246 11.49 0.63 -10.52
N ARG A 247 10.38 1.32 -10.26
CA ARG A 247 9.90 2.42 -11.11
C ARG A 247 10.85 3.60 -11.15
N GLN A 248 11.45 3.96 -10.02
CA GLN A 248 12.45 5.03 -9.94
C GLN A 248 13.69 4.68 -10.76
N GLU A 249 14.15 3.43 -10.72
CA GLU A 249 15.29 2.96 -11.52
C GLU A 249 14.99 2.96 -13.02
N GLU A 250 13.83 2.43 -13.41
CA GLU A 250 13.34 2.42 -14.80
C GLU A 250 13.24 3.85 -15.34
N LEU A 251 12.54 4.74 -14.63
CA LEU A 251 12.40 6.14 -15.03
C LEU A 251 13.76 6.84 -15.09
N GLY A 252 14.64 6.58 -14.11
CA GLY A 252 16.00 7.11 -14.12
C GLY A 252 16.79 6.66 -15.35
N SER A 253 16.63 5.42 -15.79
CA SER A 253 17.27 4.90 -17.01
C SER A 253 16.74 5.61 -18.26
N LEU A 254 15.42 5.78 -18.37
CA LEU A 254 14.76 6.44 -19.50
C LEU A 254 15.17 7.92 -19.60
N VAL A 255 15.18 8.63 -18.47
CA VAL A 255 15.63 10.03 -18.40
C VAL A 255 17.09 10.15 -18.85
N ARG A 256 17.99 9.27 -18.38
CA ARG A 256 19.39 9.27 -18.81
C ARG A 256 19.52 9.03 -20.32
N CYS A 257 18.80 8.06 -20.88
CA CYS A 257 18.78 7.79 -22.31
C CYS A 257 18.31 9.01 -23.11
N ALA A 258 17.17 9.62 -22.73
CA ALA A 258 16.62 10.80 -23.40
C ALA A 258 17.56 12.00 -23.34
N LEU A 259 18.23 12.24 -22.20
CA LEU A 259 19.21 13.32 -22.06
C LEU A 259 20.48 13.06 -22.88
N LEU A 260 20.93 11.80 -23.00
CA LEU A 260 22.06 11.45 -23.86
C LEU A 260 21.73 11.64 -25.35
N GLU A 261 20.49 11.36 -25.76
CA GLU A 261 20.02 11.65 -27.12
C GLU A 261 20.01 13.15 -27.41
N LEU A 262 19.51 13.97 -26.48
CA LEU A 262 19.59 15.43 -26.59
C LEU A 262 21.03 15.93 -26.63
N ARG A 263 21.93 15.33 -25.86
CA ARG A 263 23.36 15.69 -25.87
C ARG A 263 23.99 15.44 -27.24
N ARG A 264 23.58 14.39 -27.96
CA ARG A 264 24.08 14.08 -29.31
C ARG A 264 23.66 15.10 -30.37
N THR A 265 22.61 15.88 -30.11
CA THR A 265 22.14 16.93 -31.02
C THR A 265 22.65 18.32 -30.67
N VAL A 266 23.62 18.43 -29.76
CA VAL A 266 24.29 19.68 -29.42
C VAL A 266 25.28 20.08 -30.50
N VAL A 267 25.09 21.24 -31.11
CA VAL A 267 26.00 21.85 -32.08
C VAL A 267 26.55 23.13 -31.46
N GLY A 268 27.81 23.10 -31.01
CA GLY A 268 28.42 24.20 -30.26
C GLY A 268 27.79 24.37 -28.87
N SER A 269 27.29 25.57 -28.57
CA SER A 269 26.59 25.88 -27.31
C SER A 269 25.07 25.73 -27.39
N ARG A 270 24.52 25.35 -28.56
CA ARG A 270 23.08 25.24 -28.78
C ARG A 270 22.66 23.77 -28.91
N VAL A 271 21.64 23.40 -28.14
CA VAL A 271 20.94 22.12 -28.30
C VAL A 271 19.96 22.27 -29.46
N VAL A 272 20.18 21.56 -30.58
CA VAL A 272 19.22 21.52 -31.69
C VAL A 272 18.36 20.27 -31.51
N ALA A 273 17.40 20.33 -30.59
CA ALA A 273 16.50 19.21 -30.31
C ALA A 273 15.27 19.27 -31.21
N GLY A 274 14.88 18.12 -31.76
CA GLY A 274 13.59 17.99 -32.44
C GLY A 274 12.43 18.11 -31.45
N SER A 275 11.27 18.60 -31.91
CA SER A 275 10.06 18.74 -31.07
C SER A 275 9.72 17.44 -30.32
N LYS A 276 9.87 16.28 -31.00
CA LYS A 276 9.62 14.95 -30.42
C LYS A 276 10.52 14.62 -29.24
N GLN A 277 11.81 15.00 -29.29
CA GLN A 277 12.75 14.73 -28.21
C GLN A 277 12.44 15.59 -26.98
N LEU A 278 12.07 16.84 -27.20
CA LEU A 278 11.66 17.74 -26.12
C LEU A 278 10.33 17.30 -25.48
N GLU A 279 9.41 16.78 -26.27
CA GLU A 279 8.14 16.21 -25.79
C GLU A 279 8.38 14.97 -24.92
N ALA A 280 9.21 14.03 -25.38
CA ALA A 280 9.59 12.86 -24.58
C ALA A 280 10.23 13.23 -23.23
N VAL A 281 11.11 14.24 -23.20
CA VAL A 281 11.71 14.72 -21.95
C VAL A 281 10.69 15.38 -21.02
N ARG A 282 9.70 16.09 -21.59
CA ARG A 282 8.60 16.68 -20.78
C ARG A 282 7.71 15.60 -20.19
N GLU A 283 7.36 14.56 -20.95
CA GLU A 283 6.59 13.42 -20.47
C GLU A 283 7.31 12.71 -19.32
N LEU A 284 8.60 12.40 -19.49
CA LEU A 284 9.42 11.78 -18.44
C LEU A 284 9.55 12.68 -17.20
N ALA A 285 9.66 14.00 -17.38
CA ALA A 285 9.68 14.94 -16.26
C ALA A 285 8.34 14.97 -15.50
N GLN A 286 7.22 14.90 -16.22
CA GLN A 286 5.88 14.84 -15.64
C GLN A 286 5.63 13.53 -14.90
N GLU A 287 6.12 12.41 -15.46
CA GLU A 287 6.09 11.10 -14.80
C GLU A 287 6.95 11.09 -13.53
N GLY A 288 8.14 11.69 -13.58
CA GLY A 288 9.00 11.85 -12.40
C GLY A 288 8.37 12.69 -11.30
N ALA A 289 7.71 13.79 -11.65
CA ALA A 289 6.94 14.58 -10.69
C ALA A 289 5.81 13.75 -10.06
N ALA A 290 5.06 12.98 -10.87
CA ALA A 290 4.01 12.10 -10.37
C ALA A 290 4.55 10.97 -9.49
N HIS A 291 5.74 10.45 -9.77
CA HIS A 291 6.42 9.45 -8.93
C HIS A 291 6.86 10.04 -7.59
N SER A 292 7.49 11.22 -7.60
CA SER A 292 7.88 11.94 -6.39
C SER A 292 6.69 12.24 -5.47
N ILE A 293 5.56 12.71 -6.04
CA ILE A 293 4.33 12.93 -5.28
C ILE A 293 3.84 11.64 -4.60
N ARG A 294 3.98 10.47 -5.26
CA ARG A 294 3.60 9.19 -4.67
C ARG A 294 4.47 8.80 -3.48
N ILE A 295 5.78 8.99 -3.58
CA ILE A 295 6.72 8.73 -2.47
C ILE A 295 6.38 9.62 -1.28
N THR A 296 6.28 10.94 -1.50
CA THR A 296 5.94 11.88 -0.42
C THR A 296 4.58 11.60 0.21
N ALA A 297 3.60 11.12 -0.58
CA ALA A 297 2.30 10.75 -0.04
C ALA A 297 2.34 9.47 0.81
N LEU A 298 3.21 8.51 0.46
CA LEU A 298 3.47 7.33 1.29
C LEU A 298 4.16 7.74 2.61
N ASP A 299 5.20 8.58 2.53
CA ASP A 299 5.92 9.08 3.71
C ASP A 299 4.94 9.76 4.68
N ARG A 300 4.10 10.68 4.18
CA ARG A 300 3.06 11.34 4.99
C ARG A 300 2.07 10.37 5.62
N ALA A 301 1.70 9.30 4.93
CA ALA A 301 0.78 8.31 5.47
C ALA A 301 1.41 7.48 6.60
N ILE A 302 2.71 7.21 6.50
CA ILE A 302 3.50 6.57 7.56
C ILE A 302 3.65 7.54 8.73
N ASP A 303 4.12 8.76 8.49
CA ASP A 303 4.30 9.79 9.51
C ASP A 303 2.98 10.05 10.27
N ALA A 304 1.86 10.22 9.56
CA ALA A 304 0.55 10.43 10.18
C ALA A 304 0.11 9.25 11.07
N CYS A 305 0.48 8.02 10.72
CA CYS A 305 0.19 6.84 11.54
C CYS A 305 1.11 6.75 12.77
N LEU A 306 2.36 7.21 12.65
CA LEU A 306 3.34 7.19 13.74
C LEU A 306 3.13 8.33 14.74
N ASP A 307 2.64 9.48 14.27
CA ASP A 307 2.40 10.68 15.08
C ASP A 307 1.07 10.61 15.87
N ASP A 308 0.17 9.68 15.53
CA ASP A 308 -1.11 9.48 16.23
C ASP A 308 -0.95 8.46 17.37
N ASP A 309 -0.83 8.95 18.60
CA ASP A 309 -0.71 8.15 19.81
C ASP A 309 -1.87 7.15 19.99
N GLU A 310 -3.09 7.48 19.55
CA GLU A 310 -4.25 6.58 19.67
C GLU A 310 -4.12 5.38 18.72
N ASP A 311 -3.65 5.63 17.50
CA ASP A 311 -3.38 4.59 16.51
C ASP A 311 -2.21 3.70 16.98
N MET A 312 -1.13 4.29 17.51
CA MET A 312 0.01 3.55 18.07
C MET A 312 -0.35 2.72 19.30
N GLU A 313 -1.18 3.25 20.20
CA GLU A 313 -1.71 2.50 21.34
C GLU A 313 -2.61 1.34 20.86
N THR A 314 -3.43 1.57 19.83
CA THR A 314 -4.28 0.54 19.22
C THR A 314 -3.45 -0.57 18.57
N LEU A 315 -2.36 -0.21 17.88
CA LEU A 315 -1.37 -1.13 17.32
C LEU A 315 -0.68 -1.96 18.39
N ALA A 316 -0.26 -1.35 19.49
CA ALA A 316 0.35 -2.06 20.61
C ALA A 316 -0.63 -3.05 21.27
N LYS A 317 -1.89 -2.62 21.46
CA LYS A 317 -2.96 -3.49 21.97
C LYS A 317 -3.23 -4.66 21.04
N PHE A 318 -3.20 -4.42 19.73
CA PHE A 318 -3.40 -5.44 18.70
C PHE A 318 -2.36 -6.56 18.84
N SER A 319 -1.09 -6.21 19.03
CA SER A 319 0.02 -7.14 19.25
C SER A 319 -0.04 -7.96 20.53
N SER A 320 -0.45 -7.31 21.63
CA SER A 320 -0.51 -7.96 22.94
C SER A 320 -1.59 -9.04 23.05
N ALA A 321 -2.48 -9.13 22.06
CA ALA A 321 -3.46 -10.20 21.95
C ALA A 321 -2.75 -11.52 21.67
N THR A 322 -2.34 -12.19 22.75
CA THR A 322 -1.61 -13.45 22.76
C THR A 322 -2.18 -14.41 21.71
N PRO A 323 -1.37 -14.97 20.80
CA PRO A 323 -1.85 -15.92 19.80
C PRO A 323 -2.48 -17.09 20.56
N MET A 324 -3.81 -17.15 20.53
CA MET A 324 -4.52 -18.26 21.14
C MET A 324 -4.05 -19.53 20.45
N GLN A 325 -3.69 -20.52 21.26
CA GLN A 325 -3.51 -21.91 20.84
C GLN A 325 -4.48 -22.23 19.71
N THR A 326 -3.92 -22.78 18.63
CA THR A 326 -4.62 -23.24 17.44
C THR A 326 -6.06 -23.65 17.76
N PRO A 327 -7.08 -23.05 17.11
CA PRO A 327 -8.45 -23.46 17.33
C PRO A 327 -8.55 -24.98 17.15
N PRO A 328 -9.31 -25.69 18.00
CA PRO A 328 -9.44 -27.13 17.89
C PRO A 328 -9.86 -27.48 16.45
N PRO A 329 -9.27 -28.52 15.84
CA PRO A 329 -9.51 -28.87 14.45
C PRO A 329 -11.01 -28.89 14.21
N HIS A 330 -11.46 -28.04 13.28
CA HIS A 330 -12.87 -27.88 12.95
C HIS A 330 -13.48 -29.25 12.77
N THR A 331 -14.45 -29.59 13.63
CA THR A 331 -15.28 -30.77 13.45
C THR A 331 -15.90 -30.64 12.06
N PRO A 332 -15.68 -31.60 11.14
CA PRO A 332 -16.27 -31.53 9.81
C PRO A 332 -17.77 -31.37 9.96
N LEU A 333 -18.32 -30.33 9.33
CA LEU A 333 -19.76 -30.10 9.27
C LEU A 333 -20.45 -31.40 8.83
N PRO A 334 -21.53 -31.84 9.49
CA PRO A 334 -22.25 -33.03 9.08
C PRO A 334 -22.67 -32.86 7.61
N ALA A 335 -22.42 -33.90 6.81
CA ALA A 335 -22.78 -33.99 5.40
C ALA A 335 -24.31 -33.89 5.21
N GLY A 336 -24.84 -32.67 5.30
CA GLY A 336 -26.24 -32.35 5.09
C GLY A 336 -26.50 -32.11 3.61
N SER A 337 -26.87 -33.18 2.90
CA SER A 337 -27.75 -33.16 1.73
C SER A 337 -27.46 -32.09 0.67
N LEU A 338 -26.37 -32.26 -0.09
CA LEU A 338 -26.30 -31.70 -1.44
C LEU A 338 -27.39 -32.37 -2.29
N ARG A 339 -28.48 -31.63 -2.57
CA ARG A 339 -29.43 -32.01 -3.61
C ARG A 339 -28.68 -32.04 -4.95
N GLN A 340 -28.56 -33.26 -5.46
CA GLN A 340 -28.09 -33.63 -6.79
C GLN A 340 -28.92 -32.87 -7.84
N VAL A 341 -28.38 -31.78 -8.39
CA VAL A 341 -28.86 -31.20 -9.65
C VAL A 341 -28.16 -31.95 -10.77
N GLY A 342 -28.97 -32.51 -11.66
CA GLY A 342 -28.61 -33.58 -12.60
C GLY A 342 -27.41 -33.29 -13.50
N ARG A 343 -26.55 -34.31 -13.59
CA ARG A 343 -25.64 -34.53 -14.72
C ARG A 343 -26.45 -34.92 -15.95
N SER A 344 -26.25 -34.22 -17.06
CA SER A 344 -26.57 -34.68 -18.40
C SER A 344 -25.60 -34.02 -19.38
N ALA A 345 -24.61 -34.78 -19.82
CA ALA A 345 -23.93 -34.67 -21.12
C ALA A 345 -22.67 -35.54 -21.08
N SER A 346 -22.88 -36.83 -21.32
CA SER A 346 -21.85 -37.73 -21.87
C SER A 346 -22.19 -37.85 -23.35
N LEU A 347 -21.24 -37.52 -24.23
CA LEU A 347 -21.11 -38.00 -25.61
C LEU A 347 -20.02 -37.16 -26.28
N LEU A 348 -18.85 -37.78 -26.50
CA LEU A 348 -18.16 -37.82 -27.80
C LEU A 348 -16.88 -38.66 -27.59
N SER A 349 -17.06 -39.95 -27.87
CA SER A 349 -16.05 -40.91 -28.32
C SER A 349 -15.32 -40.35 -29.54
N ASP A 350 -14.00 -40.40 -29.57
CA ASP A 350 -13.21 -41.51 -30.11
C ASP A 350 -13.43 -41.70 -31.63
N GLY A 351 -12.34 -41.52 -32.38
CA GLY A 351 -12.33 -41.48 -33.83
C GLY A 351 -10.92 -41.24 -34.35
N GLY A 352 -10.06 -42.25 -34.18
CA GLY A 352 -8.80 -42.35 -34.90
C GLY A 352 -9.03 -42.84 -36.34
N ALA A 353 -8.30 -42.24 -37.27
CA ALA A 353 -7.93 -42.75 -38.60
C ALA A 353 -6.69 -41.92 -39.00
N GLU A 354 -5.48 -42.47 -38.98
CA GLU A 354 -4.83 -43.19 -40.10
C GLU A 354 -5.01 -42.48 -41.45
N GLY A 355 -3.87 -42.05 -42.00
CA GLY A 355 -3.77 -41.38 -43.30
C GLY A 355 -2.32 -40.97 -43.59
N ASP A 356 -1.49 -41.97 -43.87
CA ASP A 356 -0.30 -41.84 -44.72
C ASP A 356 -0.75 -41.58 -46.17
N GLU A 357 -0.17 -40.57 -46.84
CA GLU A 357 0.09 -40.48 -48.30
C GLU A 357 0.58 -39.05 -48.57
N GLU A 358 1.85 -38.81 -48.89
CA GLU A 358 2.53 -39.04 -50.17
C GLU A 358 2.81 -37.69 -50.88
N ALA A 359 4.01 -37.66 -51.47
CA ALA A 359 4.66 -36.63 -52.23
C ALA A 359 3.79 -35.79 -53.20
N ARG A 360 4.17 -34.52 -53.37
CA ARG A 360 4.69 -33.90 -54.62
C ARG A 360 4.51 -32.38 -54.60
N GLY A 361 5.53 -31.65 -55.04
CA GLY A 361 5.46 -30.23 -55.42
C GLY A 361 6.69 -29.45 -55.00
#